data_AF-A0A7M3Y645-F1
#
_entry.id   AF-A0A7M3Y645-F1
#
_cell.length_a   1.000
_cell.length_b   1.000
_cell.length_c   1.000
_cell.angle_alpha   90.00
_cell.angle_beta   90.00
_cell.angle_gamma   90.00
#
_symmetry.space_group_name_H-M   'P 1'
#
loop_
_entity.id
_entity.type
_entity.pdbx_description
1 polymer ?
#
loop_
_entity_poly.entity_id
_entity_poly.type
_entity_poly.pdbx_seq_one_letter_code
_entity_poly.pdbx_strand_id
1 'polypeptide(L)' 'GADRATVGGWAETEGHVPKEVGDLDGIIAGIIAERLDFVKERGFGAIGPLMGVVMGAAKGADGREVSERLKAAIQQVLS' A
#
# COMPACT_ATOMS: atom_id res chain seq x y z
N GLY A 1 16.86 12.84 -19.53
CA GLY A 1 16.96 11.56 -18.81
C GLY A 1 17.43 11.87 -17.41
N ALA A 2 16.59 11.65 -16.41
CA ALA A 2 16.96 11.81 -15.02
C ALA A 2 16.23 10.72 -14.23
N ASP A 3 17.03 9.72 -13.92
CA ASP A 3 16.99 8.80 -12.79
C ASP A 3 16.04 9.22 -11.64
N ARG A 4 15.09 8.33 -11.30
CA ARG A 4 14.33 8.36 -10.04
C ARG A 4 14.58 7.07 -9.29
N ALA A 5 15.76 6.98 -8.71
CA ALA A 5 15.97 6.22 -7.49
C ALA A 5 15.37 6.97 -6.28
N THR A 6 15.03 6.20 -5.25
CA THR A 6 14.65 6.60 -3.88
C THR A 6 13.20 7.06 -3.65
N VAL A 7 12.31 6.10 -3.40
CA VAL A 7 11.23 6.29 -2.42
C VAL A 7 11.68 5.57 -1.16
N GLY A 8 12.22 6.36 -0.24
CA GLY A 8 12.45 5.97 1.15
C GLY A 8 11.65 6.89 2.05
N GLY A 9 11.34 6.40 3.25
CA GLY A 9 10.87 7.22 4.37
C GLY A 9 9.46 6.88 4.80
N TRP A 10 9.37 6.04 5.82
CA TRP A 10 8.16 5.80 6.58
C TRP A 10 7.66 7.11 7.21
N ALA A 11 6.34 7.21 7.28
CA ALA A 11 5.59 8.38 7.69
C ALA A 11 6.05 8.93 9.04
N GLU A 12 6.43 10.21 9.07
CA GLU A 12 6.54 10.97 10.31
C GLU A 12 6.35 12.47 10.04
N THR A 13 5.42 13.03 10.81
CA THR A 13 5.17 14.45 11.08
C THR A 13 4.34 15.26 10.08
N GLU A 14 3.19 15.72 10.61
CA GLU A 14 2.58 17.03 10.34
C GLU A 14 2.04 17.30 8.91
N GLY A 15 0.71 17.17 8.78
CA GLY A 15 -0.08 18.17 8.04
C GLY A 15 0.06 18.28 6.52
N HIS A 16 0.81 17.40 5.84
CA HIS A 16 0.87 17.39 4.38
C HIS A 16 0.06 16.23 3.80
N VAL A 17 -1.13 16.54 3.28
CA VAL A 17 -1.87 15.63 2.39
C VAL A 17 -1.07 15.51 1.09
N PRO A 18 -0.42 14.39 0.77
CA PRO A 18 0.17 14.20 -0.54
C PRO A 18 -1.00 13.91 -1.47
N LYS A 19 -1.51 14.94 -2.14
CA LYS A 19 -2.70 14.80 -2.99
C LYS A 19 -2.47 14.01 -4.27
N GLU A 20 -1.26 13.51 -4.55
CA GLU A 20 -0.92 12.88 -5.85
C GLU A 20 0.09 11.73 -5.76
N VAL A 21 -0.11 10.77 -4.84
CA VAL A 21 0.31 9.37 -5.06
C VAL A 21 -0.98 8.59 -5.21
N GLY A 22 -1.26 8.14 -6.43
CA GLY A 22 -2.60 7.83 -6.95
C GLY A 22 -3.50 7.12 -5.96
N ASP A 23 -4.77 7.53 -5.88
CA ASP A 23 -5.84 7.08 -4.98
C ASP A 23 -5.63 5.67 -4.38
N LEU A 24 -5.33 4.69 -5.23
CA LEU A 24 -5.05 3.31 -4.86
C LEU A 24 -3.83 3.08 -3.95
N ASP A 25 -2.67 3.69 -4.21
CA ASP A 25 -1.47 3.53 -3.39
C ASP A 25 -1.67 4.11 -1.98
N GLY A 26 -2.34 5.27 -1.90
CA GLY A 26 -2.71 5.89 -0.62
C GLY A 26 -3.68 5.01 0.18
N ILE A 27 -4.69 4.46 -0.48
CA ILE A 27 -5.63 3.49 0.12
C ILE A 27 -4.89 2.26 0.64
N ILE A 28 -3.99 1.67 -0.16
CA ILE A 28 -3.22 0.48 0.22
C ILE A 28 -2.33 0.80 1.44
N ALA A 29 -1.59 1.91 1.40
CA ALA A 29 -0.71 2.31 2.50
C ALA A 29 -1.49 2.54 3.80
N GLY A 30 -2.65 3.20 3.74
CA GLY A 30 -3.52 3.40 4.90
C GLY A 30 -4.00 2.07 5.48
N ILE A 31 -4.51 1.16 4.64
CA ILE A 31 -4.98 -0.16 5.08
C ILE A 31 -3.85 -1.00 5.69
N ILE A 32 -2.65 -0.96 5.13
CA ILE A 32 -1.49 -1.66 5.68
C ILE A 32 -1.07 -1.05 7.02
N ALA A 33 -1.05 0.28 7.15
CA ALA A 33 -0.70 0.94 8.40
C ALA A 33 -1.70 0.59 9.52
N GLU A 34 -3.00 0.58 9.23
CA GLU A 34 -4.05 0.17 10.16
C GLU A 34 -3.96 -1.31 10.58
N ARG A 35 -3.36 -2.17 9.73
CA ARG A 35 -3.25 -3.62 9.95
C ARG A 35 -1.81 -4.11 9.93
N LEU A 36 -0.88 -3.28 10.39
CA LEU A 36 0.55 -3.53 10.25
C LEU A 36 0.98 -4.83 10.94
N ASP A 37 0.49 -5.08 12.15
CA ASP A 37 0.83 -6.28 12.91
C ASP A 37 0.31 -7.55 12.22
N PHE A 38 -0.89 -7.48 11.64
CA PHE A 38 -1.44 -8.57 10.84
C PHE A 38 -0.59 -8.86 9.60
N VAL A 39 -0.07 -7.83 8.92
CA VAL A 39 0.83 -7.98 7.76
C VAL A 39 2.17 -8.59 8.21
N LYS A 40 2.74 -8.14 9.32
CA LYS A 40 3.98 -8.69 9.87
C LYS A 40 3.84 -10.16 10.28
N GLU A 41 2.70 -10.54 10.85
CA GLU A 41 2.43 -11.94 11.26
C GLU A 41 2.17 -12.86 10.06
N ARG A 42 1.36 -12.41 9.08
CA ARG A 42 0.92 -13.24 7.95
C ARG A 42 1.87 -13.18 6.75
N GLY A 43 2.73 -12.17 6.66
CA GLY A 43 3.54 -11.89 5.49
C GLY A 43 2.72 -11.77 4.21
N PHE A 44 3.18 -12.40 3.13
CA PHE A 44 2.43 -12.46 1.86
C PHE A 44 1.07 -13.18 1.96
N GLY A 45 0.82 -13.94 3.03
CA GLY A 45 -0.51 -14.51 3.32
C GLY A 45 -1.58 -13.46 3.61
N ALA A 46 -1.19 -12.20 3.88
CA ALA A 46 -2.10 -11.08 4.05
C ALA A 46 -2.74 -10.59 2.74
N ILE A 47 -2.18 -10.94 1.57
CA ILE A 47 -2.65 -10.43 0.27
C ILE A 47 -4.14 -10.72 0.06
N GLY A 48 -4.58 -11.97 0.20
CA GLY A 48 -5.97 -12.35 -0.04
C GLY A 48 -6.97 -11.58 0.83
N PRO A 49 -6.80 -11.60 2.17
CA PRO A 49 -7.65 -10.83 3.09
C PRO A 49 -7.64 -9.32 2.81
N LEU A 50 -6.47 -8.72 2.55
CA LEU A 50 -6.36 -7.29 2.30
C LEU A 50 -6.91 -6.89 0.92
N MET A 51 -6.84 -7.77 -0.07
CA MET A 51 -7.36 -7.54 -1.41
C MET A 51 -8.84 -7.16 -1.38
N GLY A 52 -9.66 -7.88 -0.60
CA GLY A 52 -11.09 -7.57 -0.47
C GLY A 52 -11.34 -6.20 0.17
N VAL A 53 -10.52 -5.83 1.16
CA VAL A 53 -10.61 -4.52 1.82
C VAL A 53 -10.23 -3.39 0.85
N VAL A 54 -9.12 -3.55 0.13
CA VAL A 54 -8.65 -2.55 -0.83
C VAL A 54 -9.63 -2.40 -1.99
N MET A 55 -10.15 -3.50 -2.57
CA MET A 55 -11.15 -3.44 -3.64
C MET A 55 -12.47 -2.78 -3.20
N GLY A 56 -12.83 -2.90 -1.92
CA GLY A 56 -13.99 -2.22 -1.35
C GLY A 56 -13.79 -0.70 -1.20
N ALA A 57 -12.56 -0.29 -0.86
CA ALA A 57 -12.18 1.11 -0.70
C ALA A 57 -11.90 1.80 -2.05
N ALA A 58 -11.18 1.13 -2.95
CA ALA A 58 -10.81 1.60 -4.28
C ALA A 58 -11.88 1.21 -5.32
N LYS A 59 -13.02 1.91 -5.28
CA LYS A 59 -14.14 1.64 -6.19
C LYS A 59 -13.72 1.81 -7.65
N GLY A 60 -13.88 0.73 -8.44
CA GLY A 60 -13.59 0.73 -9.87
C GLY A 60 -12.12 0.48 -10.24
N ALA A 61 -11.26 0.19 -9.26
CA ALA A 61 -9.89 -0.22 -9.53
C ALA A 61 -9.82 -1.61 -10.17
N ASP A 62 -8.85 -1.81 -11.05
CA ASP A 62 -8.58 -3.11 -11.68
C ASP A 62 -7.92 -4.06 -10.67
N GLY A 63 -8.48 -5.26 -10.50
CA GLY A 63 -8.00 -6.22 -9.50
C GLY A 63 -6.55 -6.68 -9.71
N ARG A 64 -6.05 -6.65 -10.95
CA ARG A 64 -4.65 -6.95 -11.23
C ARG A 64 -3.75 -5.82 -10.76
N GLU A 65 -4.11 -4.58 -11.06
CA GLU A 65 -3.36 -3.39 -10.60
C GLU A 65 -3.31 -3.34 -9.06
N VAL A 66 -4.44 -3.57 -8.40
CA VAL A 66 -4.50 -3.62 -6.93
C VAL A 66 -3.60 -4.74 -6.39
N SER A 67 -3.65 -5.93 -6.99
CA SER A 67 -2.83 -7.06 -6.54
C SER A 67 -1.34 -6.77 -6.65
N GLU A 68 -0.90 -6.20 -7.78
CA GLU A 68 0.51 -5.86 -8.03
C GLU A 68 1.01 -4.81 -7.02
N ARG A 69 0.24 -3.74 -6.79
CA ARG A 69 0.59 -2.68 -5.83
C ARG A 69 0.54 -3.14 -4.38
N LEU A 70 -0.47 -3.93 -4.00
CA LEU A 70 -0.61 -4.48 -2.66
C LEU A 70 0.53 -5.43 -2.32
N LYS A 71 0.93 -6.28 -3.27
CA LYS A 71 2.08 -7.18 -3.10
C LYS A 71 3.38 -6.39 -2.91
N ALA A 72 3.59 -5.34 -3.72
CA ALA A 72 4.77 -4.49 -3.59
C ALA A 72 4.83 -3.77 -2.23
N ALA A 73 3.69 -3.27 -1.74
CA ALA A 73 3.63 -2.61 -0.44
C ALA A 73 3.87 -3.59 0.72
N ILE A 74 3.30 -4.80 0.67
CA ILE A 74 3.58 -5.85 1.67
C ILE A 74 5.05 -6.25 1.64
N GLN A 75 5.65 -6.39 0.46
CA GLN A 75 7.08 -6.70 0.34
C GLN A 75 7.95 -5.63 1.02
N GLN A 76 7.60 -4.34 0.89
CA GLN A 76 8.32 -3.25 1.57
C GLN A 76 8.20 -3.31 3.10
N VAL A 77 7.06 -3.77 3.63
CA VAL A 77 6.86 -3.95 5.08
C VAL A 77 7.73 -5.09 5.64
N LEU A 78 7.95 -6.14 4.84
CA LEU A 78 8.66 -7.35 5.24
C LEU A 78 10.16 -7.32 4.94
N SER A 79 10.64 -6.30 4.21
CA SER A 79 12.06 -6.13 3.86
C SER A 79 12.87 -5.53 5.00
#